data_AF-A0A971VZS1-F1
#
_entry.id   AF-A0A971VZS1-F1
#
_cell.length_a   1.000
_cell.length_b   1.000
_cell.length_c   1.000
_cell.angle_alpha   90.00
_cell.angle_beta   90.00
_cell.angle_gamma   90.00
#
_symmetry.space_group_name_H-M   'P 1'
#
loop_
_entity.id
_entity.type
_entity.pdbx_description
1 polymer ?
#
loop_
_entity_poly.entity_id
_entity_poly.type
_entity_poly.pdbx_seq_one_letter_code
_entity_poly.pdbx_strand_id
1 'polypeptide(L)'
;MTRRVSFPGSVTRPGRYQLQAETRAGSGKGLSPDQERENLGDLMSELNSLIGLGKVKKLVGEIKDYITIQQQRRDMGLLAEPLVLHMVFKGNPGTGKTTVARILGKAFARMGLLSKGHLTEVERADLVGEYIGHTALKTREMVKKALGGILFIDEAYSLARGGEKDFGKEAIDTLVKAMEDHKDDFVLILAGYRGEMEAFLRSNPGLKSRFPIHIEFPDYKIEELVDIAEQITRNRQYRLTPGAREKIRELLYENAGSGELVMGNARYIRNLVEAAIRKQAVRLAKAKVTTREALMALERQDIIEALEK
;
A
#
# COMPACT_ATOMS: atom_id res chain seq x y z
N MET A 1 -28.31 -16.01 53.26
CA MET A 1 -27.01 -15.32 53.07
C MET A 1 -26.62 -15.49 51.61
N THR A 2 -26.99 -14.52 50.76
CA THR A 2 -26.77 -14.61 49.31
C THR A 2 -25.83 -13.46 48.94
N ARG A 3 -24.55 -13.77 48.72
CA ARG A 3 -23.51 -12.79 48.38
C ARG A 3 -23.70 -12.32 46.94
N ARG A 4 -24.04 -11.04 46.77
CA ARG A 4 -23.89 -10.32 45.50
C ARG A 4 -22.41 -10.12 45.22
N VAL A 5 -21.94 -10.58 44.06
CA VAL A 5 -20.61 -10.26 43.53
C VAL A 5 -20.73 -8.95 42.76
N SER A 6 -20.11 -7.90 43.30
CA SER A 6 -19.96 -6.58 42.70
C SER A 6 -18.72 -6.56 41.79
N PHE A 7 -18.90 -6.26 40.50
CA PHE A 7 -17.79 -5.94 39.61
C PHE A 7 -17.47 -4.43 39.69
N PRO A 8 -16.20 -4.00 39.84
CA PRO A 8 -15.84 -2.60 39.79
C PRO A 8 -15.85 -2.09 38.34
N GLY A 9 -16.70 -1.09 38.08
CA GLY A 9 -16.70 -0.34 36.82
C GLY A 9 -15.43 0.48 36.69
N SER A 10 -14.59 0.11 35.72
CA SER A 10 -13.51 0.99 35.25
C SER A 10 -14.09 1.90 34.17
N VAL A 11 -14.11 3.20 34.50
CA VAL A 11 -14.45 4.29 33.58
C VAL A 11 -13.38 4.32 32.49
N THR A 12 -13.65 3.67 31.36
CA THR A 12 -12.87 3.85 30.14
C THR A 12 -13.27 5.18 29.51
N ARG A 13 -12.28 6.07 29.34
CA ARG A 13 -12.46 7.35 28.65
C ARG A 13 -12.98 7.08 27.22
N PRO A 14 -13.98 7.81 26.72
CA PRO A 14 -14.45 7.64 25.36
C PRO A 14 -13.32 7.99 24.37
N GLY A 15 -13.03 7.03 23.47
CA GLY A 15 -12.14 7.22 22.34
C GLY A 15 -12.64 8.33 21.42
N ARG A 16 -11.71 9.11 20.89
CA ARG A 16 -11.92 10.46 20.36
C ARG A 16 -12.52 10.48 18.94
N TYR A 17 -13.57 9.72 18.68
CA TYR A 17 -14.43 9.96 17.51
C TYR A 17 -15.48 11.02 17.87
N GLN A 18 -15.01 12.20 18.23
CA GLN A 18 -15.83 13.41 18.14
C GLN A 18 -15.74 13.88 16.69
N LEU A 19 -16.81 13.63 15.92
CA LEU A 19 -17.15 14.55 14.85
C LEU A 19 -17.25 15.93 15.52
N GLN A 20 -16.28 16.80 15.26
CA GLN A 20 -16.38 18.21 15.61
C GLN A 20 -17.51 18.82 14.77
N ALA A 21 -18.74 18.63 15.23
CA ALA A 21 -19.86 19.51 14.95
C ALA A 21 -19.92 20.56 16.08
N GLU A 22 -18.81 21.23 16.32
CA GLU A 22 -18.78 22.47 17.09
C GLU A 22 -18.17 23.55 16.19
N THR A 23 -19.09 24.34 15.64
CA THR A 23 -18.98 25.72 15.18
C THR A 23 -17.59 26.36 15.32
N ARG A 24 -16.68 26.06 14.38
CA ARG A 24 -15.56 26.95 14.07
C ARG A 24 -15.96 27.82 12.90
N ALA A 25 -16.41 29.03 13.24
CA ALA A 25 -16.34 30.17 12.34
C ALA A 25 -14.85 30.43 12.03
N GLY A 26 -14.35 29.82 10.96
CA GLY A 26 -12.97 29.90 10.50
C GLY A 26 -12.90 29.37 9.07
N SER A 27 -12.67 30.29 8.14
CA SER A 27 -12.68 30.12 6.69
C SER A 27 -11.81 28.94 6.20
N GLY A 28 -12.44 27.79 5.96
CA GLY A 28 -11.91 26.69 5.16
C GLY A 28 -13.10 25.98 4.52
N LYS A 29 -13.16 25.96 3.18
CA LYS A 29 -14.25 25.33 2.43
C LYS A 29 -14.35 23.85 2.80
N GLY A 30 -15.30 23.48 3.66
CA GLY A 30 -15.71 22.08 3.86
C GLY A 30 -16.47 21.59 2.63
N LEU A 31 -16.19 20.36 2.19
CA LEU A 31 -16.87 19.72 1.07
C LEU A 31 -18.30 19.34 1.48
N SER A 32 -19.25 19.38 0.55
CA SER A 32 -20.62 18.95 0.81
C SER A 32 -20.73 17.41 0.86
N PRO A 33 -21.76 16.84 1.51
CA PRO A 33 -21.98 15.39 1.56
C PRO A 33 -22.06 14.71 0.17
N ASP A 34 -22.52 15.45 -0.84
CA ASP A 34 -22.56 14.99 -2.23
C ASP A 34 -21.16 14.97 -2.87
N GLN A 35 -20.30 15.96 -2.55
CA GLN A 35 -18.90 16.00 -2.99
C GLN A 35 -18.03 14.93 -2.31
N GLU A 36 -18.38 14.52 -1.09
CA GLU A 36 -17.72 13.41 -0.36
C GLU A 36 -18.09 12.05 -0.97
N ARG A 37 -19.36 11.86 -1.37
CA ARG A 37 -19.85 10.65 -2.05
C ARG A 37 -19.27 10.51 -3.46
N GLU A 38 -19.21 11.59 -4.22
CA GLU A 38 -18.65 11.64 -5.57
C GLU A 38 -17.14 11.31 -5.54
N ASN A 39 -16.40 11.87 -4.58
CA ASN A 39 -14.99 11.57 -4.38
C ASN A 39 -14.71 10.11 -3.97
N LEU A 40 -15.54 9.48 -3.15
CA LEU A 40 -15.29 8.06 -2.79
C LEU A 40 -15.50 7.13 -4.01
N GLY A 41 -16.45 7.47 -4.89
CA GLY A 41 -16.65 6.81 -6.17
C GLY A 41 -15.40 6.84 -7.05
N ASP A 42 -14.73 8.00 -7.13
CA ASP A 42 -13.49 8.16 -7.90
C ASP A 42 -12.34 7.31 -7.36
N LEU A 43 -12.18 7.18 -6.04
CA LEU A 43 -11.14 6.31 -5.48
C LEU A 43 -11.44 4.83 -5.68
N MET A 44 -12.71 4.43 -5.57
CA MET A 44 -13.11 3.07 -5.91
C MET A 44 -12.88 2.81 -7.39
N SER A 45 -13.07 3.80 -8.26
CA SER A 45 -12.70 3.73 -9.67
C SER A 45 -11.17 3.62 -9.86
N GLU A 46 -10.37 4.42 -9.15
CA GLU A 46 -8.89 4.31 -9.14
C GLU A 46 -8.45 2.91 -8.70
N LEU A 47 -9.02 2.38 -7.62
CA LEU A 47 -8.74 1.02 -7.15
C LEU A 47 -9.20 -0.04 -8.16
N ASN A 48 -10.38 0.14 -8.77
CA ASN A 48 -10.92 -0.76 -9.78
C ASN A 48 -10.09 -0.77 -11.07
N SER A 49 -9.44 0.35 -11.40
CA SER A 49 -8.52 0.48 -12.54
C SER A 49 -7.22 -0.30 -12.36
N LEU A 50 -6.85 -0.64 -11.12
CA LEU A 50 -5.73 -1.54 -10.90
C LEU A 50 -6.09 -2.95 -11.36
N ILE A 51 -5.23 -3.50 -12.21
CA ILE A 51 -5.34 -4.85 -12.75
C ILE A 51 -5.20 -5.85 -11.58
N GLY A 52 -6.11 -6.82 -11.54
CA GLY A 52 -6.19 -7.82 -10.46
C GLY A 52 -6.76 -7.28 -9.14
N LEU A 53 -6.22 -7.78 -8.03
CA LEU A 53 -6.47 -7.32 -6.65
C LEU A 53 -7.92 -7.42 -6.13
N GLY A 54 -8.70 -8.39 -6.62
CA GLY A 54 -10.10 -8.59 -6.19
C GLY A 54 -10.29 -8.68 -4.67
N LYS A 55 -9.35 -9.32 -3.95
CA LYS A 55 -9.36 -9.38 -2.47
C LYS A 55 -9.27 -8.01 -1.81
N VAL A 56 -8.42 -7.12 -2.33
CA VAL A 56 -8.27 -5.75 -1.82
C VAL A 56 -9.54 -4.94 -2.06
N LYS A 57 -10.09 -5.03 -3.28
CA LYS A 57 -11.34 -4.35 -3.66
C LYS A 57 -12.49 -4.76 -2.74
N LYS A 58 -12.60 -6.06 -2.46
CA LYS A 58 -13.60 -6.60 -1.53
C LYS A 58 -13.41 -6.07 -0.11
N LEU A 59 -12.19 -6.10 0.41
CA LEU A 59 -11.87 -5.60 1.75
C LEU A 59 -12.24 -4.12 1.92
N VAL A 60 -11.96 -3.28 0.93
CA VAL A 60 -12.33 -1.85 0.99
C VAL A 60 -13.85 -1.68 1.05
N GLY A 61 -14.60 -2.50 0.30
CA GLY A 61 -16.07 -2.55 0.39
C GLY A 61 -16.54 -2.97 1.79
N GLU A 62 -16.00 -4.05 2.34
CA GLU A 62 -16.33 -4.56 3.67
C GLU A 62 -16.05 -3.51 4.77
N ILE A 63 -14.93 -2.79 4.69
CA ILE A 63 -14.59 -1.71 5.62
C ILE A 63 -15.60 -0.56 5.51
N LYS A 64 -15.97 -0.15 4.29
CA LYS A 64 -16.96 0.91 4.07
C LYS A 64 -18.31 0.56 4.68
N ASP A 65 -18.77 -0.66 4.46
CA ASP A 65 -20.06 -1.13 4.97
C ASP A 65 -20.03 -1.22 6.51
N TYR A 66 -18.93 -1.70 7.09
CA TYR A 66 -18.72 -1.73 8.53
C TYR A 66 -18.83 -0.33 9.15
N ILE A 67 -18.10 0.65 8.61
CA ILE A 67 -18.15 2.04 9.10
C ILE A 67 -19.57 2.60 9.06
N THR A 68 -20.30 2.33 7.98
CA THR A 68 -21.68 2.79 7.80
C THR A 68 -22.58 2.25 8.91
N ILE A 69 -22.49 0.96 9.22
CA ILE A 69 -23.27 0.33 10.29
C ILE A 69 -22.84 0.83 11.67
N GLN A 70 -21.53 1.00 11.92
CA GLN A 70 -21.06 1.53 13.21
C GLN A 70 -21.54 2.95 13.46
N GLN A 71 -21.64 3.78 12.42
CA GLN A 71 -22.21 5.12 12.55
C GLN A 71 -23.70 5.06 12.91
N GLN A 72 -24.48 4.23 12.22
CA GLN A 72 -25.91 4.04 12.55
C GLN A 72 -26.11 3.55 13.98
N ARG A 73 -25.26 2.63 14.46
CA ARG A 73 -25.27 2.18 15.86
C ARG A 73 -25.05 3.34 16.82
N ARG A 74 -24.09 4.22 16.56
CA ARG A 74 -23.84 5.42 17.38
C ARG A 74 -25.03 6.36 17.39
N ASP A 75 -25.63 6.61 16.23
CA ASP A 75 -26.79 7.49 16.08
C ASP A 75 -28.01 6.97 16.85
N MET A 76 -28.10 5.64 17.02
CA MET A 76 -29.13 4.97 17.84
C MET A 76 -28.72 4.78 19.31
N GLY A 77 -27.61 5.36 19.75
CA GLY A 77 -27.13 5.25 21.14
C GLY A 77 -26.59 3.86 21.52
N LEU A 78 -26.31 3.00 20.54
CA LEU A 78 -25.70 1.69 20.75
C LEU A 78 -24.18 1.81 20.84
N LEU A 79 -23.55 0.86 21.54
CA LEU A 79 -22.10 0.73 21.55
C LEU A 79 -21.60 0.42 20.13
N ALA A 80 -20.61 1.21 19.70
CA ALA A 80 -19.87 1.01 18.47
C ALA A 80 -18.40 0.74 18.80
N GLU A 81 -17.90 -0.36 18.26
CA GLU A 81 -16.52 -0.80 18.44
C GLU A 81 -15.60 -0.14 17.40
N PRO A 82 -14.36 0.20 17.79
CA PRO A 82 -13.36 0.72 16.87
C PRO A 82 -12.85 -0.39 15.94
N LEU A 83 -12.54 -0.02 14.70
CA LEU A 83 -11.99 -0.95 13.72
C LEU A 83 -10.46 -0.93 13.78
N VAL A 84 -9.82 -2.08 13.98
CA VAL A 84 -8.36 -2.20 13.91
C VAL A 84 -7.94 -2.46 12.47
N LEU A 85 -7.22 -1.51 11.87
CA LEU A 85 -6.92 -1.48 10.44
C LEU A 85 -5.47 -1.85 10.08
N HIS A 86 -4.64 -2.25 11.04
CA HIS A 86 -3.26 -2.66 10.76
C HIS A 86 -3.21 -3.89 9.85
N MET A 87 -2.33 -3.87 8.84
CA MET A 87 -2.31 -4.87 7.77
C MET A 87 -0.93 -5.48 7.52
N VAL A 88 -0.92 -6.72 7.02
CA VAL A 88 0.28 -7.37 6.50
C VAL A 88 0.11 -7.64 5.01
N PHE A 89 1.03 -7.12 4.20
CA PHE A 89 1.06 -7.29 2.75
C PHE A 89 2.14 -8.31 2.38
N LYS A 90 1.73 -9.43 1.79
CA LYS A 90 2.63 -10.52 1.41
C LYS A 90 2.67 -10.65 -0.11
N GLY A 91 3.85 -10.62 -0.71
CA GLY A 91 3.99 -10.92 -2.13
C GLY A 91 5.32 -10.47 -2.71
N ASN A 92 5.59 -10.88 -3.94
CA ASN A 92 6.83 -10.58 -4.64
C ASN A 92 6.97 -9.07 -4.97
N PRO A 93 8.16 -8.60 -5.38
CA PRO A 93 8.39 -7.21 -5.75
C PRO A 93 7.62 -6.91 -7.03
N GLY A 94 7.10 -5.68 -7.14
CA GLY A 94 6.35 -5.26 -8.31
C GLY A 94 4.92 -5.82 -8.42
N THR A 95 4.36 -6.42 -7.36
CA THR A 95 2.94 -6.85 -7.31
C THR A 95 1.96 -5.76 -6.85
N GLY A 96 2.44 -4.52 -6.68
CA GLY A 96 1.58 -3.36 -6.40
C GLY A 96 1.34 -3.03 -4.92
N LYS A 97 2.06 -3.66 -3.98
CA LYS A 97 1.94 -3.43 -2.52
C LYS A 97 1.93 -1.94 -2.13
N THR A 98 2.96 -1.19 -2.50
CA THR A 98 3.09 0.25 -2.17
C THR A 98 2.02 1.10 -2.85
N THR A 99 1.66 0.77 -4.09
CA THR A 99 0.58 1.47 -4.83
C THR A 99 -0.76 1.29 -4.13
N VAL A 100 -1.09 0.07 -3.71
CA VAL A 100 -2.31 -0.23 -2.95
C VAL A 100 -2.32 0.48 -1.61
N ALA A 101 -1.20 0.46 -0.87
CA ALA A 101 -1.09 1.18 0.40
C ALA A 101 -1.41 2.68 0.24
N ARG A 102 -0.90 3.31 -0.83
CA ARG A 102 -1.19 4.72 -1.13
C ARG A 102 -2.66 4.99 -1.38
N ILE A 103 -3.33 4.13 -2.15
CA ILE A 103 -4.77 4.25 -2.45
C ILE A 103 -5.59 4.04 -1.18
N LEU A 104 -5.25 3.05 -0.36
CA LEU A 104 -5.91 2.81 0.93
C LEU A 104 -5.78 4.03 1.85
N GLY A 105 -4.62 4.68 1.90
CA GLY A 105 -4.43 5.89 2.71
C GLY A 105 -5.41 7.00 2.32
N LYS A 106 -5.51 7.28 1.02
CA LYS A 106 -6.50 8.24 0.49
C LYS A 106 -7.93 7.80 0.83
N ALA A 107 -8.26 6.52 0.65
CA ALA A 107 -9.59 5.98 0.89
C ALA A 107 -9.99 6.12 2.35
N PHE A 108 -9.12 5.73 3.28
CA PHE A 108 -9.35 5.85 4.71
C PHE A 108 -9.50 7.31 5.17
N ALA A 109 -8.74 8.24 4.58
CA ALA A 109 -8.95 9.66 4.87
C ALA A 109 -10.32 10.16 4.41
N ARG A 110 -10.78 9.76 3.22
CA ARG A 110 -12.12 10.13 2.73
C ARG A 110 -13.25 9.47 3.51
N MET A 111 -13.00 8.30 4.11
CA MET A 111 -13.95 7.64 5.01
C MET A 111 -13.91 8.21 6.44
N GLY A 112 -13.07 9.22 6.72
CA GLY A 112 -12.93 9.80 8.06
C GLY A 112 -12.17 8.93 9.06
N LEU A 113 -11.54 7.84 8.60
CA LEU A 113 -10.71 6.95 9.44
C LEU A 113 -9.31 7.52 9.69
N LEU A 114 -8.83 8.38 8.80
CA LEU A 114 -7.52 9.03 8.90
C LEU A 114 -7.67 10.53 8.66
N SER A 115 -6.87 11.35 9.33
CA SER A 115 -6.98 12.81 9.18
C SER A 115 -6.36 13.37 7.90
N LYS A 116 -5.41 12.67 7.28
CA LYS A 116 -4.66 13.12 6.08
C LYS A 116 -4.59 12.09 4.96
N GLY A 117 -4.37 10.82 5.29
CA GLY A 117 -4.28 9.72 4.31
C GLY A 117 -2.98 9.66 3.52
N HIS A 118 -1.92 10.34 3.95
CA HIS A 118 -0.60 10.25 3.32
C HIS A 118 0.07 8.90 3.62
N LEU A 119 1.03 8.51 2.78
CA LEU A 119 1.83 7.31 2.93
C LEU A 119 3.26 7.70 3.32
N THR A 120 3.74 7.19 4.45
CA THR A 120 5.13 7.27 4.89
C THR A 120 5.77 5.90 4.69
N GLU A 121 6.59 5.76 3.65
CA GLU A 121 7.33 4.54 3.33
C GLU A 121 8.69 4.56 4.05
N VAL A 122 9.02 3.47 4.72
CA VAL A 122 10.26 3.31 5.50
C VAL A 122 10.81 1.90 5.33
N GLU A 123 12.13 1.78 5.50
CA GLU A 123 12.85 0.52 5.55
C GLU A 123 13.53 0.33 6.91
N ARG A 124 14.22 -0.80 7.12
CA ARG A 124 14.98 -1.05 8.36
C ARG A 124 15.97 0.06 8.67
N ALA A 125 16.67 0.59 7.67
CA ALA A 125 17.66 1.64 7.85
C ALA A 125 17.04 2.93 8.44
N ASP A 126 15.76 3.19 8.18
CA ASP A 126 15.06 4.37 8.71
C ASP A 126 14.59 4.18 10.16
N LEU A 127 14.41 2.94 10.61
CA LEU A 127 13.87 2.62 11.93
C LEU A 127 14.95 2.29 12.94
N VAL A 128 16.01 1.62 12.51
CA VAL A 128 17.08 1.12 13.38
C VAL A 128 18.24 2.12 13.39
N GLY A 129 18.71 2.46 14.59
CA GLY A 129 19.87 3.32 14.81
C GLY A 129 21.18 2.53 14.87
N GLU A 130 22.29 3.23 14.69
CA GLU A 130 23.65 2.65 14.77
C GLU A 130 24.13 2.47 16.22
N TYR A 131 23.53 3.21 17.16
CA TYR A 131 23.92 3.27 18.57
C TYR A 131 22.78 2.86 19.50
N ILE A 132 23.14 2.36 20.69
CA ILE A 132 22.20 1.93 21.73
C ILE A 132 21.25 3.08 22.08
N GLY A 133 19.94 2.80 22.13
CA GLY A 133 18.91 3.77 22.51
C GLY A 133 18.49 4.76 21.40
N HIS A 134 19.18 4.80 20.26
CA HIS A 134 18.78 5.62 19.12
C HIS A 134 17.60 5.01 18.35
N THR A 135 17.46 3.68 18.36
CA THR A 135 16.43 2.96 17.58
C THR A 135 15.00 3.33 18.02
N ALA A 136 14.73 3.35 19.33
CA ALA A 136 13.41 3.75 19.81
C ALA A 136 13.08 5.22 19.45
N LEU A 137 14.07 6.11 19.46
CA LEU A 137 13.88 7.50 19.06
C LEU A 137 13.54 7.60 17.56
N LYS A 138 14.36 6.99 16.71
CA LYS A 138 14.21 7.01 15.25
C LYS A 138 12.87 6.39 14.82
N THR A 139 12.49 5.26 15.42
CA THR A 139 11.20 4.61 15.19
C THR A 139 10.04 5.53 15.57
N ARG A 140 10.08 6.19 16.75
CA ARG A 140 9.03 7.14 17.16
C ARG A 140 8.93 8.34 16.23
N GLU A 141 10.04 8.83 15.67
CA GLU A 141 10.01 9.91 14.68
C GLU A 141 9.28 9.49 13.41
N MET A 142 9.52 8.28 12.90
CA MET A 142 8.79 7.76 11.74
C MET A 142 7.30 7.57 12.02
N VAL A 143 6.94 7.06 13.20
CA VAL A 143 5.53 6.98 13.64
C VAL A 143 4.90 8.38 13.68
N LYS A 144 5.57 9.37 14.28
CA LYS A 144 5.07 10.75 14.33
C LYS A 144 4.79 11.32 12.94
N LYS A 145 5.69 11.05 11.98
CA LYS A 145 5.49 11.45 10.57
C LYS A 145 4.30 10.76 9.92
N ALA A 146 3.98 9.53 10.33
CA ALA A 146 2.86 8.76 9.80
C ALA A 146 1.50 9.06 10.47
N LEU A 147 1.46 9.82 11.58
CA LEU A 147 0.20 10.20 12.23
C LEU A 147 -0.73 10.94 11.25
N GLY A 148 -1.97 10.50 11.19
CA GLY A 148 -3.00 10.90 10.23
C GLY A 148 -2.94 10.14 8.90
N GLY A 149 -2.04 9.18 8.74
CA GLY A 149 -1.77 8.47 7.49
C GLY A 149 -1.43 6.99 7.70
N ILE A 150 -0.65 6.45 6.75
CA ILE A 150 -0.16 5.07 6.78
C ILE A 150 1.36 5.07 6.99
N LEU A 151 1.83 4.28 7.95
CA LEU A 151 3.24 3.88 8.05
C LEU A 151 3.41 2.57 7.31
N PHE A 152 4.18 2.56 6.22
CA PHE A 152 4.44 1.38 5.40
C PHE A 152 5.88 0.96 5.56
N ILE A 153 6.11 -0.24 6.10
CA ILE A 153 7.44 -0.80 6.31
C ILE A 153 7.68 -1.86 5.24
N ASP A 154 8.55 -1.59 4.26
CA ASP A 154 8.94 -2.60 3.27
C ASP A 154 10.00 -3.54 3.86
N GLU A 155 9.97 -4.79 3.39
CA GLU A 155 10.80 -5.89 3.89
C GLU A 155 10.87 -5.97 5.43
N ALA A 156 9.71 -5.84 6.09
CA ALA A 156 9.61 -5.71 7.56
C ALA A 156 10.27 -6.87 8.34
N TYR A 157 10.36 -8.06 7.74
CA TYR A 157 11.06 -9.21 8.31
C TYR A 157 12.53 -8.93 8.61
N SER A 158 13.14 -7.94 7.94
CA SER A 158 14.52 -7.51 8.17
C SER A 158 14.70 -6.95 9.58
N LEU A 159 13.66 -6.41 10.23
CA LEU A 159 13.72 -5.93 11.62
C LEU A 159 13.97 -7.06 12.62
N ALA A 160 13.61 -8.31 12.30
CA ALA A 160 13.92 -9.46 13.14
C ALA A 160 15.24 -10.15 12.75
N ARG A 161 15.93 -9.66 11.71
CA ARG A 161 17.22 -10.23 11.28
C ARG A 161 18.36 -9.64 12.11
N GLY A 162 18.73 -10.36 13.15
CA GLY A 162 19.87 -10.07 14.01
C GLY A 162 19.64 -10.72 15.37
N GLY A 163 20.66 -11.32 15.97
CA GLY A 163 20.54 -12.08 17.21
C GLY A 163 20.08 -11.23 18.41
N GLU A 164 20.22 -11.74 19.63
CA GLU A 164 19.72 -11.07 20.85
C GLU A 164 20.30 -9.66 21.10
N LYS A 165 21.40 -9.29 20.45
CA LYS A 165 22.04 -7.96 20.54
C LYS A 165 21.64 -7.01 19.40
N ASP A 166 20.71 -7.39 18.52
CA ASP A 166 20.27 -6.53 17.44
C ASP A 166 19.20 -5.54 17.90
N PHE A 167 19.36 -4.29 17.48
CA PHE A 167 18.46 -3.20 17.82
C PHE A 167 17.10 -3.28 17.09
N GLY A 168 16.95 -4.18 16.12
CA GLY A 168 15.69 -4.38 15.41
C GLY A 168 14.52 -4.79 16.32
N LYS A 169 14.78 -5.54 17.40
CA LYS A 169 13.75 -5.90 18.39
C LYS A 169 13.21 -4.66 19.12
N GLU A 170 14.07 -3.71 19.46
CA GLU A 170 13.68 -2.44 20.08
C GLU A 170 12.75 -1.62 19.17
N ALA A 171 12.98 -1.65 17.85
CA ALA A 171 12.09 -1.03 16.87
C ALA A 171 10.70 -1.69 16.88
N ILE A 172 10.65 -3.04 16.88
CA ILE A 172 9.39 -3.80 16.94
C ILE A 172 8.60 -3.46 18.22
N ASP A 173 9.26 -3.49 19.38
CA ASP A 173 8.61 -3.18 20.66
C ASP A 173 8.07 -1.73 20.67
N THR A 174 8.83 -0.80 20.08
CA THR A 174 8.41 0.60 19.95
C THR A 174 7.20 0.74 19.01
N LEU A 175 7.16 0.00 17.90
CA LEU A 175 6.01 -0.02 16.98
C LEU A 175 4.77 -0.61 17.66
N VAL A 176 4.90 -1.72 18.39
CA VAL A 176 3.80 -2.35 19.12
C VAL A 176 3.20 -1.38 20.13
N LYS A 177 4.03 -0.67 20.89
CA LYS A 177 3.57 0.35 21.82
C LYS A 177 2.85 1.51 21.10
N ALA A 178 3.41 1.98 19.99
CA ALA A 178 2.78 3.03 19.19
C ALA A 178 1.40 2.63 18.64
N MET A 179 1.20 1.37 18.24
CA MET A 179 -0.10 0.86 17.78
C MET A 179 -1.16 0.92 18.88
N GLU A 180 -0.78 0.79 20.15
CA GLU A 180 -1.71 0.92 21.29
C GLU A 180 -1.98 2.37 21.65
N ASP A 181 -0.91 3.18 21.74
CA ASP A 181 -0.98 4.59 22.13
C ASP A 181 -1.72 5.44 21.07
N HIS A 182 -1.62 5.07 19.79
CA HIS A 182 -2.13 5.83 18.64
C HIS A 182 -3.07 5.01 17.73
N LYS A 183 -3.85 4.10 18.32
CA LYS A 183 -4.73 3.15 17.60
C LYS A 183 -5.71 3.79 16.60
N ASP A 184 -6.09 5.05 16.82
CA ASP A 184 -7.06 5.79 16.01
C ASP A 184 -6.39 6.85 15.10
N ASP A 185 -5.07 7.03 15.20
CA ASP A 185 -4.37 8.13 14.52
C ASP A 185 -3.61 7.68 13.27
N PHE A 186 -3.21 6.41 13.15
CA PHE A 186 -2.47 5.93 11.98
C PHE A 186 -2.69 4.44 11.71
N VAL A 187 -2.37 4.00 10.49
CA VAL A 187 -2.39 2.58 10.12
C VAL A 187 -0.97 2.11 9.79
N LEU A 188 -0.49 1.10 10.53
CA LEU A 188 0.73 0.37 10.19
C LEU A 188 0.47 -0.74 9.16
N ILE A 189 1.25 -0.76 8.08
CA ILE A 189 1.29 -1.82 7.08
C ILE A 189 2.70 -2.41 7.03
N LEU A 190 2.81 -3.73 7.25
CA LEU A 190 4.06 -4.46 7.12
C LEU A 190 4.09 -5.20 5.79
N ALA A 191 5.10 -4.98 4.96
CA ALA A 191 5.23 -5.60 3.65
C ALA A 191 6.47 -6.51 3.55
N GLY A 192 6.39 -7.53 2.70
CA GLY A 192 7.52 -8.38 2.37
C GLY A 192 7.15 -9.63 1.59
N TYR A 193 8.13 -10.49 1.35
CA TYR A 193 7.96 -11.81 0.77
C TYR A 193 7.14 -12.72 1.69
N ARG A 194 6.37 -13.64 1.09
CA ARG A 194 5.39 -14.46 1.82
C ARG A 194 6.03 -15.31 2.92
N GLY A 195 7.08 -16.07 2.59
CA GLY A 195 7.71 -17.01 3.53
C GLY A 195 8.37 -16.31 4.71
N GLU A 196 9.06 -15.21 4.43
CA GLU A 196 9.80 -14.39 5.38
C GLU A 196 8.84 -13.65 6.32
N MET A 197 7.74 -13.10 5.80
CA MET A 197 6.72 -12.47 6.64
C MET A 197 6.00 -13.48 7.53
N GLU A 198 5.78 -14.70 7.06
CA GLU A 198 5.21 -15.76 7.91
C GLU A 198 6.17 -16.18 9.03
N ALA A 199 7.46 -16.30 8.74
CA ALA A 199 8.48 -16.55 9.77
C ALA A 199 8.57 -15.40 10.78
N PHE A 200 8.56 -14.15 10.29
CA PHE A 200 8.62 -12.93 11.10
C PHE A 200 7.44 -12.80 12.07
N LEU A 201 6.22 -13.12 11.62
CA LEU A 201 5.03 -13.07 12.48
C LEU A 201 4.99 -14.22 13.49
N ARG A 202 5.54 -15.40 13.13
CA ARG A 202 5.65 -16.53 14.07
C ARG A 202 6.63 -16.24 15.19
N SER A 203 7.75 -15.58 14.90
CA SER A 203 8.76 -15.22 15.92
C SER A 203 8.32 -14.06 16.82
N ASN A 204 7.29 -13.29 16.44
CA ASN A 204 6.78 -12.15 17.20
C ASN A 204 5.26 -12.28 17.45
N PRO A 205 4.83 -13.13 18.41
CA PRO A 205 3.40 -13.36 18.67
C PRO A 205 2.62 -12.08 18.99
N GLY A 206 3.27 -11.09 19.63
CA GLY A 206 2.67 -9.80 19.96
C GLY A 206 2.30 -8.96 18.73
N LEU A 207 2.99 -9.14 17.60
CA LEU A 207 2.59 -8.53 16.33
C LEU A 207 1.41 -9.30 15.74
N LYS A 208 1.45 -10.62 15.69
CA LYS A 208 0.41 -11.43 15.02
C LYS A 208 -1.01 -11.10 15.50
N SER A 209 -1.22 -10.86 16.79
CA SER A 209 -2.55 -10.51 17.33
C SER A 209 -3.04 -9.11 16.97
N ARG A 210 -2.13 -8.18 16.65
CA ARG A 210 -2.43 -6.77 16.36
C ARG A 210 -2.60 -6.47 14.86
N PHE A 211 -2.34 -7.45 14.01
CA PHE A 211 -2.52 -7.37 12.56
C PHE A 211 -3.65 -8.32 12.12
N PRO A 212 -4.92 -7.90 12.23
CA PRO A 212 -6.05 -8.75 11.86
C PRO A 212 -6.15 -9.00 10.35
N ILE A 213 -5.61 -8.08 9.53
CA ILE A 213 -5.81 -8.09 8.09
C ILE A 213 -4.53 -8.57 7.39
N HIS A 214 -4.64 -9.65 6.64
CA HIS A 214 -3.56 -10.18 5.81
C HIS A 214 -3.96 -10.17 4.34
N ILE A 215 -3.18 -9.47 3.52
CA ILE A 215 -3.41 -9.35 2.08
C ILE A 215 -2.28 -10.05 1.34
N GLU A 216 -2.65 -11.01 0.50
CA GLU A 216 -1.73 -11.68 -0.43
C GLU A 216 -1.80 -11.01 -1.80
N PHE A 217 -0.62 -10.70 -2.32
CA PHE A 217 -0.38 -10.10 -3.63
C PHE A 217 0.28 -11.17 -4.51
N PRO A 218 -0.51 -11.94 -5.29
CA PRO A 218 0.03 -12.93 -6.21
C PRO A 218 0.81 -12.25 -7.34
N ASP A 219 1.64 -13.04 -8.02
CA ASP A 219 2.26 -12.60 -9.26
C ASP A 219 1.19 -12.36 -10.34
N TYR A 220 1.48 -11.42 -11.24
CA TYR A 220 0.59 -11.12 -12.35
C TYR A 220 0.66 -12.20 -13.42
N LYS A 221 -0.48 -12.48 -14.04
CA LYS A 221 -0.53 -13.29 -15.26
C LYS A 221 0.16 -12.55 -16.40
N ILE A 222 0.61 -13.30 -17.41
CA ILE A 222 1.29 -12.74 -18.59
C ILE A 222 0.44 -11.65 -19.26
N GLU A 223 -0.85 -11.90 -19.50
CA GLU A 223 -1.71 -10.87 -20.11
C GLU A 223 -1.89 -9.65 -19.20
N GLU A 224 -1.93 -9.83 -17.87
CA GLU A 224 -1.97 -8.70 -16.92
C GLU A 224 -0.68 -7.86 -16.99
N LEU A 225 0.48 -8.50 -17.19
CA LEU A 225 1.76 -7.80 -17.40
C LEU A 225 1.82 -7.03 -18.72
N VAL A 226 1.23 -7.58 -19.79
CA VAL A 226 1.08 -6.88 -21.08
C VAL A 226 0.18 -5.66 -20.92
N ASP A 227 -0.96 -5.80 -20.24
CA ASP A 227 -1.87 -4.69 -19.96
C ASP A 227 -1.21 -3.61 -19.09
N ILE A 228 -0.37 -4.01 -18.11
CA ILE A 228 0.47 -3.08 -17.34
C ILE A 228 1.44 -2.32 -18.25
N ALA A 229 2.05 -2.97 -19.23
CA ALA A 229 2.94 -2.31 -20.20
C ALA A 229 2.19 -1.25 -21.02
N GLU A 230 0.97 -1.58 -21.49
CA GLU A 230 0.09 -0.63 -22.18
C GLU A 230 -0.32 0.54 -21.29
N GLN A 231 -0.62 0.29 -20.01
CA GLN A 231 -0.98 1.34 -19.07
C GLN A 231 0.20 2.28 -18.79
N ILE A 232 1.40 1.75 -18.57
CA ILE A 232 2.61 2.55 -18.33
C ILE A 232 2.92 3.42 -19.55
N THR A 233 2.88 2.86 -20.76
CA THR A 233 3.14 3.61 -21.99
C THR A 233 2.10 4.70 -22.20
N ARG A 234 0.81 4.39 -22.04
CA ARG A 234 -0.30 5.35 -22.17
C ARG A 234 -0.16 6.53 -21.21
N ASN A 235 0.17 6.27 -19.94
CA ASN A 235 0.36 7.31 -18.93
C ASN A 235 1.53 8.26 -19.26
N ARG A 236 2.47 7.81 -20.09
CA ARG A 236 3.60 8.59 -20.59
C ARG A 236 3.38 9.15 -22.00
N GLN A 237 2.17 9.08 -22.53
CA GLN A 237 1.80 9.49 -23.89
C GLN A 237 2.49 8.68 -25.00
N TYR A 238 2.95 7.46 -24.70
CA TYR A 238 3.39 6.48 -25.70
C TYR A 238 2.28 5.47 -26.01
N ARG A 239 2.43 4.74 -27.11
CA ARG A 239 1.59 3.62 -27.51
C ARG A 239 2.47 2.48 -28.00
N LEU A 240 2.19 1.27 -27.51
CA LEU A 240 2.75 0.05 -28.09
C LEU A 240 2.08 -0.23 -29.43
N THR A 241 2.88 -0.41 -30.47
CA THR A 241 2.40 -0.99 -31.73
C THR A 241 1.99 -2.45 -31.53
N PRO A 242 1.14 -3.03 -32.40
CA PRO A 242 0.77 -4.45 -32.30
C PRO A 242 1.99 -5.38 -32.23
N GLY A 243 3.03 -5.11 -33.03
CA GLY A 243 4.27 -5.91 -33.01
C GLY A 243 5.10 -5.73 -31.73
N ALA A 244 5.10 -4.54 -31.11
CA ALA A 244 5.72 -4.35 -29.80
C ALA A 244 4.98 -5.10 -28.70
N ARG A 245 3.63 -5.04 -28.70
CA ARG A 245 2.79 -5.76 -27.75
C ARG A 245 3.01 -7.27 -27.86
N GLU A 246 3.01 -7.80 -29.08
CA GLU A 246 3.28 -9.21 -29.34
C GLU A 246 4.67 -9.61 -28.86
N LYS A 247 5.70 -8.79 -29.12
CA LYS A 247 7.06 -9.11 -28.66
C LYS A 247 7.20 -9.14 -27.14
N ILE A 248 6.54 -8.22 -26.43
CA ILE A 248 6.50 -8.26 -24.95
C ILE A 248 5.83 -9.55 -24.49
N ARG A 249 4.75 -9.99 -25.14
CA ARG A 249 4.08 -11.25 -24.81
C ARG A 249 5.00 -12.45 -25.05
N GLU A 250 5.64 -12.56 -26.21
CA GLU A 250 6.61 -13.62 -26.53
C GLU A 250 7.68 -13.75 -25.43
N LEU A 251 8.30 -12.62 -25.08
CA LEU A 251 9.32 -12.51 -24.04
C LEU A 251 8.84 -13.05 -22.68
N LEU A 252 7.61 -12.71 -22.29
CA LEU A 252 7.06 -13.14 -21.01
C LEU A 252 6.77 -14.66 -20.99
N TYR A 253 6.36 -15.25 -22.11
CA TYR A 253 6.20 -16.69 -22.23
C TYR A 253 7.54 -17.43 -22.22
N GLU A 254 8.55 -16.90 -22.91
CA GLU A 254 9.92 -17.45 -22.92
C GLU A 254 10.48 -17.49 -21.49
N ASN A 255 10.39 -16.36 -20.76
CA ASN A 255 10.86 -16.28 -19.37
C ASN A 255 10.10 -17.23 -18.45
N ALA A 256 8.77 -17.31 -18.58
CA ALA A 256 7.95 -18.23 -17.78
C ALA A 256 8.32 -19.71 -18.03
N GLY A 257 8.62 -20.09 -19.28
CA GLY A 257 9.04 -21.45 -19.64
C GLY A 257 10.42 -21.85 -19.11
N SER A 258 11.30 -20.89 -18.87
CA SER A 258 12.64 -21.12 -18.34
C SER A 258 12.70 -21.34 -16.82
N GLY A 259 11.58 -21.20 -16.10
CA GLY A 259 11.54 -21.25 -14.65
C GLY A 259 12.01 -19.96 -13.97
N GLU A 260 12.52 -18.98 -14.73
CA GLU A 260 12.64 -17.59 -14.30
C GLU A 260 11.24 -16.96 -14.28
N LEU A 261 10.44 -17.34 -13.27
CA LEU A 261 9.20 -16.65 -12.91
C LEU A 261 9.48 -15.15 -12.89
N VAL A 262 8.92 -14.41 -13.85
CA VAL A 262 9.14 -13.00 -14.19
C VAL A 262 9.62 -12.19 -12.98
N MET A 263 10.93 -12.19 -12.73
CA MET A 263 11.48 -11.65 -11.50
C MET A 263 11.21 -10.14 -11.49
N GLY A 264 10.30 -9.71 -10.60
CA GLY A 264 9.95 -8.31 -10.40
C GLY A 264 8.64 -7.84 -11.04
N ASN A 265 7.82 -8.69 -11.66
CA ASN A 265 6.44 -8.34 -12.08
C ASN A 265 6.34 -6.98 -12.82
N ALA A 266 5.50 -6.05 -12.35
CA ALA A 266 5.33 -4.72 -12.93
C ALA A 266 6.62 -3.87 -12.89
N ARG A 267 7.55 -4.14 -11.96
CA ARG A 267 8.87 -3.49 -11.91
C ARG A 267 9.71 -3.91 -13.13
N TYR A 268 9.68 -5.19 -13.49
CA TYR A 268 10.33 -5.67 -14.71
C TYR A 268 9.76 -4.99 -15.96
N ILE A 269 8.44 -4.95 -16.09
CA ILE A 269 7.76 -4.28 -17.22
C ILE A 269 8.09 -2.79 -17.29
N ARG A 270 8.14 -2.08 -16.15
CA ARG A 270 8.54 -0.67 -16.10
C ARG A 270 9.96 -0.48 -16.66
N ASN A 271 10.91 -1.31 -16.22
CA ASN A 271 12.30 -1.23 -16.68
C ASN A 271 12.40 -1.52 -18.18
N LEU A 272 11.66 -2.50 -18.68
CA LEU A 272 11.60 -2.83 -20.10
C LEU A 272 11.06 -1.66 -20.93
N VAL A 273 9.95 -1.05 -20.51
CA VAL A 273 9.36 0.11 -21.20
C VAL A 273 10.32 1.30 -21.17
N GLU A 274 11.00 1.56 -20.06
CA GLU A 274 12.01 2.63 -19.95
C GLU A 274 13.20 2.40 -20.88
N ALA A 275 13.69 1.16 -20.97
CA ALA A 275 14.73 0.79 -21.92
C ALA A 275 14.26 0.96 -23.37
N ALA A 276 13.05 0.51 -23.70
CA ALA A 276 12.47 0.66 -25.03
C ALA A 276 12.30 2.12 -25.46
N ILE A 277 11.86 3.00 -24.56
CA ILE A 277 11.78 4.45 -24.83
C ILE A 277 13.16 5.01 -25.18
N ARG A 278 14.22 4.59 -24.48
CA ARG A 278 15.58 5.04 -24.82
C ARG A 278 16.03 4.55 -26.20
N LYS A 279 15.68 3.31 -26.57
CA LYS A 279 16.01 2.74 -27.90
C LYS A 279 15.23 3.42 -29.02
N GLN A 280 13.95 3.71 -28.79
CA GLN A 280 13.12 4.49 -29.71
C GLN A 280 13.72 5.88 -29.96
N ALA A 281 14.18 6.57 -28.91
CA ALA A 281 14.82 7.87 -29.06
C ALA A 281 16.07 7.80 -29.97
N VAL A 282 16.91 6.76 -29.81
CA VAL A 282 18.09 6.53 -30.65
C VAL A 282 17.68 6.25 -32.11
N ARG A 283 16.66 5.42 -32.33
CA ARG A 283 16.12 5.10 -33.65
C ARG A 283 15.59 6.33 -34.37
N LEU A 284 14.73 7.11 -33.71
CA LEU A 284 14.13 8.31 -34.29
C LEU A 284 15.15 9.41 -34.56
N ALA A 285 16.14 9.58 -33.67
CA ALA A 285 17.23 10.53 -33.87
C ALA A 285 18.07 10.19 -35.12
N LYS A 286 18.40 8.91 -35.32
CA LYS A 286 19.11 8.43 -36.52
C LYS A 286 18.28 8.64 -37.79
N ALA A 287 16.98 8.36 -37.73
CA ALA A 287 16.07 8.49 -38.86
C ALA A 287 15.60 9.93 -39.13
N LYS A 288 15.94 10.89 -38.26
CA LYS A 288 15.48 12.30 -38.31
C LYS A 288 13.95 12.44 -38.39
N VAL A 289 13.23 11.53 -37.73
CA VAL A 289 11.75 11.51 -37.73
C VAL A 289 11.22 12.43 -36.64
N THR A 290 10.23 13.26 -36.98
CA THR A 290 9.66 14.26 -36.06
C THR A 290 8.13 14.24 -35.97
N THR A 291 7.46 13.27 -36.63
CA THR A 291 5.99 13.20 -36.59
C THR A 291 5.50 12.80 -35.21
N ARG A 292 4.37 13.38 -34.79
CA ARG A 292 3.77 13.10 -33.48
C ARG A 292 3.49 11.61 -33.31
N GLU A 293 2.98 10.97 -34.34
CA GLU A 293 2.65 9.54 -34.34
C GLU A 293 3.90 8.69 -34.09
N ALA A 294 5.03 9.01 -34.73
CA ALA A 294 6.28 8.29 -34.55
C ALA A 294 6.88 8.53 -33.15
N LEU A 295 6.84 9.77 -32.66
CA LEU A 295 7.30 10.12 -31.31
C LEU A 295 6.51 9.39 -30.22
N MET A 296 5.25 9.06 -30.48
CA MET A 296 4.40 8.30 -29.56
C MET A 296 4.54 6.77 -29.72
N ALA A 297 5.01 6.27 -30.85
CA ALA A 297 5.01 4.84 -31.15
C ALA A 297 6.26 4.11 -30.64
N LEU A 298 6.06 3.06 -29.86
CA LEU A 298 7.08 2.06 -29.54
C LEU A 298 6.89 0.84 -30.45
N GLU A 299 7.94 0.50 -31.18
CA GLU A 299 7.95 -0.55 -32.20
C GLU A 299 8.60 -1.84 -31.67
N ARG A 300 8.36 -2.95 -32.39
CA ARG A 300 8.94 -4.27 -32.05
C ARG A 300 10.45 -4.20 -31.86
N GLN A 301 11.14 -3.48 -32.74
CA GLN A 301 12.60 -3.31 -32.69
C GLN A 301 13.05 -2.62 -31.39
N ASP A 302 12.30 -1.62 -30.91
CA ASP A 302 12.63 -0.90 -29.67
C ASP A 302 12.58 -1.83 -28.45
N ILE A 303 11.68 -2.82 -28.47
CA ILE A 303 11.59 -3.86 -27.43
C ILE A 303 12.76 -4.85 -27.55
N ILE A 304 13.11 -5.28 -28.76
CA ILE A 304 14.22 -6.22 -28.99
C ILE A 304 15.54 -5.61 -28.52
N GLU A 305 15.85 -4.39 -28.96
CA GLU A 305 17.09 -3.70 -28.59
C GLU A 305 17.14 -3.33 -27.10
N ALA A 306 15.99 -3.26 -26.42
CA ALA A 306 15.94 -3.02 -24.97
C ALA A 306 16.39 -4.23 -24.15
N LEU A 307 16.41 -5.43 -24.76
CA LEU A 307 16.86 -6.67 -24.13
C LEU A 307 18.36 -6.90 -24.30
N GLU A 308 18.94 -6.34 -25.35
CA GLU A 308 20.38 -6.37 -25.63
C GLU A 308 21.10 -5.44 -24.65
N LYS A 309 21.82 -6.04 -23.68
CA LYS A 309 22.69 -5.33 -22.73
C LYS A 309 23.94 -4.80 -23.40
#